data_AF-A0AAD5KDL8-F1
#
_entry.id   AF-A0AAD5KDL8-F1
#
_cell.length_a   1.000
_cell.length_b   1.000
_cell.length_c   1.000
_cell.angle_alpha   90.00
_cell.angle_beta   90.00
_cell.angle_gamma   90.00
#
_symmetry.space_group_name_H-M   'P 1'
#
loop_
_entity.id
_entity.type
_entity.pdbx_description
1 polymer ?
#
loop_
_entity_poly.entity_id
_entity_poly.type
_entity_poly.pdbx_seq_one_letter_code
_entity_poly.pdbx_strand_id
1 'polypeptide(L)'
;MQYRKKSLMIHPDKVKHDRAQEAFAMLKKAESELNDETRVKFLMSVIEEAKVEALRLHGFKVKTQVVATTTDTMKQQEDQEQEQKEEEKEDGEEEGSSTTHKRKKTVIESATVVDADQYPFLKTPNGQEAVRAKVKEILIEMELRRRRQLKKEMEAEGAEARKAEEQAETRKRQREEQKQWEATRDQRVNSWRDFQKKGGRKVKKVKKSGL
;
A
#
# COMPACT_ATOMS: atom_id res chain seq x y z
N MET A 1 21.76 20.24 21.87
CA MET A 1 20.72 19.66 22.75
C MET A 1 19.75 20.72 23.27
N GLN A 2 18.80 21.16 22.43
CA GLN A 2 17.81 22.19 22.80
C GLN A 2 16.60 21.64 23.57
N TYR A 3 16.35 20.33 23.50
CA TYR A 3 15.20 19.67 24.12
C TYR A 3 15.16 19.89 25.64
N ARG A 4 16.24 19.54 26.37
CA ARG A 4 16.30 19.68 27.83
C ARG A 4 15.97 21.10 28.31
N LYS A 5 16.45 22.12 27.59
CA LYS A 5 16.15 23.52 27.92
C LYS A 5 14.67 23.84 27.67
N LYS A 6 14.12 23.42 26.54
CA LYS A 6 12.72 23.67 26.17
C LYS A 6 11.73 22.89 27.05
N SER A 7 12.03 21.64 27.37
CA SER A 7 11.17 20.75 28.14
C SER A 7 11.00 21.22 29.59
N LEU A 8 12.05 21.80 30.18
CA LEU A 8 11.96 22.44 31.50
C LEU A 8 11.01 23.65 31.51
N MET A 9 10.98 24.43 30.42
CA MET A 9 10.11 25.61 30.30
C MET A 9 8.63 25.26 30.10
N ILE A 10 8.31 24.04 29.67
CA ILE A 10 6.93 23.59 29.41
C ILE A 10 6.55 22.36 30.23
N HIS A 11 7.31 22.05 31.27
CA HIS A 11 7.07 20.86 32.09
C HIS A 11 5.71 21.00 32.80
N PRO A 12 4.82 20.00 32.74
CA PRO A 12 3.46 20.10 33.27
C PRO A 12 3.39 20.37 34.78
N ASP A 13 4.40 19.92 35.54
CA ASP A 13 4.51 20.19 36.98
C ASP A 13 5.01 21.62 37.31
N LYS A 14 5.76 22.25 36.39
CA LYS A 14 6.36 23.58 36.62
C LYS A 14 5.50 24.71 36.04
N VAL A 15 4.68 24.42 35.02
CA VAL A 15 3.87 25.40 34.31
C VAL A 15 2.39 25.09 34.50
N LYS A 16 1.65 26.04 35.06
CA LYS A 16 0.20 25.93 35.38
C LYS A 16 -0.72 26.14 34.17
N HIS A 17 -0.29 25.77 32.97
CA HIS A 17 -1.08 25.96 31.75
C HIS A 17 -1.68 24.62 31.33
N ASP A 18 -2.98 24.58 31.04
CA ASP A 18 -3.71 23.33 30.72
C ASP A 18 -3.06 22.54 29.57
N ARG A 19 -2.52 23.27 28.59
CA ARG A 19 -1.83 22.69 27.42
C ARG A 19 -0.37 22.31 27.68
N ALA A 20 0.16 22.46 28.89
CA ALA A 20 1.56 22.15 29.19
C ALA A 20 1.88 20.66 28.93
N GLN A 21 0.97 19.76 29.31
CA GLN A 21 1.10 18.34 29.03
C GLN A 21 1.12 18.03 27.53
N GLU A 22 0.23 18.66 26.76
CA GLU A 22 0.16 18.54 25.30
C GLU A 22 1.44 19.05 24.62
N ALA A 23 1.90 20.23 25.03
CA ALA A 23 3.11 20.85 24.50
C ALA A 23 4.37 20.02 24.81
N PHE A 24 4.47 19.49 26.03
CA PHE A 24 5.57 18.61 26.42
C PHE A 24 5.58 17.32 25.59
N ALA A 25 4.42 16.70 25.37
CA ALA A 25 4.29 15.52 24.53
C ALA A 25 4.70 15.79 23.07
N MET A 26 4.25 16.91 22.50
CA MET A 26 4.66 17.33 21.15
C MET A 26 6.18 17.57 21.05
N LEU A 27 6.77 18.23 22.04
CA LEU A 27 8.21 18.49 22.08
C LEU A 27 9.00 17.17 22.15
N LYS A 28 8.57 16.23 22.98
CA LYS A 28 9.18 14.90 23.11
C LYS A 28 9.11 14.12 21.80
N LYS A 29 7.95 14.15 21.14
CA LYS A 29 7.76 13.52 19.83
C LYS A 29 8.70 14.12 18.78
N ALA A 30 8.80 15.45 18.73
CA ALA A 30 9.70 16.13 17.81
C ALA A 30 11.18 15.80 18.06
N GLU A 31 11.60 15.65 19.33
CA GLU A 31 12.95 15.19 19.64
C GLU A 31 13.18 13.76 19.15
N SER A 32 12.23 12.84 19.38
CA SER A 32 12.37 11.47 18.89
C SER A 32 12.45 11.37 17.37
N GLU A 33 11.65 12.17 16.64
CA GLU A 33 11.69 12.22 15.17
C GLU A 33 13.00 12.82 14.64
N LEU A 34 13.62 13.75 15.38
CA LEU A 34 14.90 14.34 15.01
C LEU A 34 16.09 13.44 15.35
N ASN A 35 15.94 12.52 16.30
CA ASN A 35 16.95 11.51 16.61
C ASN A 35 16.90 10.31 15.64
N ASP A 36 15.79 10.11 14.93
CA ASP A 36 15.67 9.08 13.90
C ASP A 36 16.27 9.57 12.57
N GLU A 37 17.41 8.99 12.18
CA GLU A 37 18.12 9.35 10.95
C GLU A 37 17.26 9.18 9.69
N THR A 38 16.40 8.17 9.63
CA THR A 38 15.55 7.92 8.46
C THR A 38 14.53 9.03 8.29
N ARG A 39 13.91 9.43 9.41
CA ARG A 39 12.98 10.54 9.47
C ARG A 39 13.65 11.87 9.15
N VAL A 40 14.86 12.10 9.66
CA VAL A 40 15.62 13.31 9.35
C VAL A 40 15.96 13.38 7.87
N LYS A 41 16.45 12.30 7.26
CA LYS A 41 16.72 12.26 5.81
C LYS A 41 15.49 12.60 4.98
N PHE A 42 14.33 12.04 5.35
CA PHE A 42 13.05 12.36 4.74
C PHE A 42 12.65 13.84 4.91
N LEU A 43 12.78 14.41 6.11
CA LEU A 43 12.45 15.82 6.33
C LEU A 43 13.39 16.75 5.57
N MET A 44 14.68 16.38 5.44
CA MET A 44 15.65 17.14 4.64
C MET A 44 15.31 17.08 3.15
N SER A 45 14.88 15.94 2.62
CA SER A 45 14.45 15.85 1.21
C SER A 45 13.21 16.71 0.94
N VAL A 46 12.24 16.73 1.84
CA VAL A 46 11.06 17.61 1.75
C VAL A 46 11.45 19.09 1.79
N ILE A 47 12.40 19.48 2.65
CA ILE A 47 12.92 20.85 2.70
C ILE A 47 13.58 21.22 1.37
N GLU A 48 14.32 20.28 0.78
CA GLU A 48 15.03 20.53 -0.46
C GLU A 48 14.07 20.66 -1.65
N GLU A 49 13.06 19.81 -1.73
CA GLU A 49 11.96 19.95 -2.69
C GLU A 49 11.25 21.31 -2.52
N ALA A 50 10.98 21.70 -1.28
CA ALA A 50 10.35 22.99 -0.98
C ALA A 50 11.22 24.19 -1.42
N LYS A 51 12.55 24.10 -1.30
CA LYS A 51 13.46 25.14 -1.82
C LYS A 51 13.39 25.25 -3.33
N VAL A 52 13.43 24.12 -4.03
CA VAL A 52 13.29 24.10 -5.50
C VAL A 52 11.98 24.76 -5.91
N GLU A 53 10.88 24.38 -5.26
CA GLU A 53 9.56 24.89 -5.62
C GLU A 53 9.40 26.38 -5.26
N ALA A 54 9.92 26.81 -4.12
CA ALA A 54 9.97 28.21 -3.75
C ALA A 54 10.75 29.04 -4.80
N LEU A 55 11.88 28.54 -5.29
CA LEU A 55 12.66 29.20 -6.34
C LEU A 55 11.91 29.26 -7.67
N ARG A 56 11.24 28.18 -8.08
CA ARG A 56 10.44 28.15 -9.32
C ARG A 56 9.32 29.18 -9.29
N LEU A 57 8.59 29.29 -8.18
CA LEU A 57 7.52 30.28 -8.03
C LEU A 57 8.03 31.72 -8.14
N HIS A 58 9.25 31.99 -7.69
CA HIS A 58 9.87 33.31 -7.76
C HIS A 58 10.64 33.54 -9.08
N GLY A 59 10.41 32.69 -10.09
CA GLY A 59 10.94 32.88 -11.44
C GLY A 59 12.40 32.48 -11.63
N PHE A 60 13.03 31.83 -10.65
CA PHE A 60 14.40 31.33 -10.79
C PHE A 60 14.40 30.03 -11.60
N LYS A 61 15.29 29.96 -12.60
CA LYS A 61 15.55 28.71 -13.35
C LYS A 61 16.41 27.78 -12.49
N VAL A 62 15.78 26.78 -11.89
CA VAL A 62 16.48 25.74 -11.11
C VAL A 62 16.80 24.57 -12.04
N LYS A 63 18.10 24.28 -12.22
CA LYS A 63 18.54 23.05 -12.90
C LYS A 63 18.57 21.94 -11.86
N THR A 64 17.52 21.13 -11.80
CA THR A 64 17.47 19.94 -10.94
C THR A 64 18.36 18.85 -11.54
N GLN A 65 19.50 18.57 -10.91
CA GLN A 65 20.25 17.36 -11.20
C GLN A 65 19.67 16.22 -10.36
N VAL A 66 19.33 15.12 -11.02
CA VAL A 66 18.97 13.88 -10.33
C VAL A 66 20.28 13.24 -9.92
N VAL A 67 20.68 13.41 -8.65
CA VAL A 67 21.83 12.70 -8.11
C VAL A 67 21.38 11.28 -7.84
N ALA A 68 21.84 10.33 -8.65
CA ALA A 68 21.73 8.92 -8.31
C ALA A 68 22.65 8.67 -7.10
N THR A 69 22.08 8.50 -5.91
CA THR A 69 22.87 8.21 -4.72
C THR A 69 23.50 6.82 -4.89
N THR A 70 24.83 6.75 -4.74
CA THR A 70 25.71 5.57 -4.77
C THR A 70 25.46 4.57 -3.64
N THR A 71 24.22 4.46 -3.15
CA THR A 71 23.79 3.37 -2.25
C THR A 71 23.50 2.08 -3.01
N ASP A 72 23.38 2.16 -4.34
CA ASP A 72 23.17 1.00 -5.22
C ASP A 72 24.45 0.13 -5.35
N THR A 73 25.64 0.73 -5.22
CA THR A 73 26.90 0.00 -5.43
C THR A 73 27.26 -0.95 -4.28
N MET A 74 26.94 -0.61 -3.03
CA MET A 74 27.24 -1.48 -1.87
C MET A 74 26.22 -2.62 -1.74
N LYS A 75 24.96 -2.39 -2.12
CA LYS A 75 23.92 -3.41 -2.06
C LYS A 75 24.00 -4.41 -3.21
N GLN A 76 24.50 -3.98 -4.37
CA GLN A 76 24.82 -4.88 -5.49
C GLN A 76 26.00 -5.82 -5.18
N GLN A 77 26.94 -5.41 -4.33
CA GLN A 77 28.04 -6.28 -3.89
C GLN A 77 27.58 -7.31 -2.86
N GLU A 78 26.74 -6.91 -1.89
CA GLU A 78 26.15 -7.85 -0.92
C GLU A 78 25.17 -8.83 -1.57
N ASP A 79 24.35 -8.38 -2.53
CA ASP A 79 23.42 -9.25 -3.27
C ASP A 79 24.18 -10.22 -4.20
N GLN A 80 25.30 -9.81 -4.84
CA GLN A 80 26.14 -10.72 -5.66
C GLN A 80 26.88 -11.77 -4.81
N GLU A 81 27.30 -11.42 -3.60
CA GLU A 81 27.99 -12.35 -2.70
C GLU A 81 27.02 -13.36 -2.05
N GLN A 82 25.72 -13.01 -1.93
CA GLN A 82 24.67 -13.94 -1.53
C GLN A 82 24.23 -14.86 -2.68
N GLU A 83 24.15 -14.36 -3.91
CA GLU A 83 23.79 -15.15 -5.09
C GLU A 83 24.86 -16.21 -5.42
N GLN A 84 26.15 -15.87 -5.25
CA GLN A 84 27.26 -16.83 -5.39
C GLN A 84 27.28 -17.90 -4.28
N LYS A 85 26.78 -17.57 -3.07
CA LYS A 85 26.64 -18.54 -1.96
C LYS A 85 25.42 -19.44 -2.09
N GLU A 86 24.38 -19.00 -2.80
CA GLU A 86 23.23 -19.84 -3.13
C GLU A 86 23.55 -20.77 -4.32
N GLU A 87 24.29 -20.32 -5.34
CA GLU A 87 24.75 -21.19 -6.44
C GLU A 87 25.75 -22.28 -5.97
N GLU A 88 26.65 -22.01 -5.02
CA GLU A 88 27.55 -23.07 -4.47
C GLU A 88 26.83 -24.13 -3.62
N LYS A 89 25.55 -23.92 -3.27
CA LYS A 89 24.74 -24.89 -2.52
C LYS A 89 23.76 -25.68 -3.37
N GLU A 90 23.59 -25.33 -4.65
CA GLU A 90 22.59 -25.92 -5.54
C GLU A 90 23.18 -26.92 -6.55
N ASP A 91 24.39 -27.44 -6.31
CA ASP A 91 24.95 -28.61 -7.03
C ASP A 91 24.48 -29.94 -6.41
N GLY A 92 23.18 -30.05 -6.13
CA GLY A 92 22.57 -31.25 -5.60
C GLY A 92 21.05 -31.17 -5.55
N GLU A 93 20.41 -31.77 -6.54
CA GLU A 93 18.96 -32.04 -6.70
C GLU A 93 18.19 -31.09 -7.64
N GLU A 94 18.13 -31.47 -8.93
CA GLU A 94 17.06 -31.06 -9.85
C GLU A 94 15.70 -31.54 -9.33
N GLU A 95 14.70 -30.66 -9.30
CA GLU A 95 13.35 -30.86 -9.86
C GLU A 95 12.56 -29.54 -9.81
N GLY A 96 11.77 -29.30 -10.86
CA GLY A 96 11.32 -27.97 -11.28
C GLY A 96 10.49 -27.17 -10.26
N SER A 97 10.78 -25.88 -10.17
CA SER A 97 9.90 -24.89 -9.52
C SER A 97 9.90 -23.56 -10.28
N SER A 98 8.71 -23.03 -10.51
CA SER A 98 8.43 -21.85 -11.31
C SER A 98 8.94 -20.58 -10.61
N THR A 99 10.07 -20.03 -11.06
CA THR A 99 10.56 -18.73 -10.58
C THR A 99 9.73 -17.58 -11.15
N THR A 100 8.70 -17.19 -10.40
CA THR A 100 8.03 -15.90 -10.58
C THR A 100 9.01 -14.79 -10.21
N HIS A 101 9.52 -14.08 -11.22
CA HIS A 101 10.41 -12.93 -11.04
C HIS A 101 9.66 -11.77 -10.38
N LYS A 102 9.74 -11.69 -9.05
CA LYS A 102 9.17 -10.61 -8.25
C LYS A 102 10.06 -9.39 -8.44
N ARG A 103 9.74 -8.56 -9.46
CA ARG A 103 10.43 -7.28 -9.72
C ARG A 103 10.49 -6.46 -8.42
N LYS A 104 11.66 -6.40 -7.79
CA LYS A 104 11.96 -5.51 -6.66
C LYS A 104 11.72 -4.07 -7.17
N LYS A 105 10.75 -3.38 -6.56
CA LYS A 105 10.42 -1.98 -6.88
C LYS A 105 11.59 -1.11 -6.40
N THR A 106 12.50 -0.76 -7.29
CA THR A 106 13.55 0.22 -7.01
C THR A 106 12.90 1.59 -6.88
N VAL A 107 12.77 2.06 -5.64
CA VAL A 107 12.40 3.45 -5.36
C VAL A 107 13.65 4.28 -5.60
N ILE A 108 13.78 4.85 -6.79
CA ILE A 108 14.82 5.83 -7.08
C ILE A 108 14.48 7.08 -6.25
N GLU A 109 15.16 7.25 -5.12
CA GLU A 109 15.12 8.49 -4.33
C GLU A 109 15.89 9.57 -5.11
N SER A 110 15.23 10.24 -6.04
CA SER A 110 15.80 11.39 -6.74
C SER A 110 15.89 12.58 -5.79
N ALA A 111 16.95 12.64 -4.99
CA ALA A 111 17.26 13.79 -4.15
C ALA A 111 17.85 14.91 -5.01
N THR A 112 17.02 15.88 -5.40
CA THR A 112 17.52 17.15 -5.94
C THR A 112 18.18 17.92 -4.82
N VAL A 113 19.43 18.36 -4.97
CA VAL A 113 20.11 19.21 -3.99
C VAL A 113 20.32 20.60 -4.58
N VAL A 114 19.84 21.64 -3.91
CA VAL A 114 20.03 23.05 -4.28
C VAL A 114 21.07 23.67 -3.36
N ASP A 115 22.12 24.21 -3.98
CA ASP A 115 23.10 25.01 -3.27
C ASP A 115 22.49 26.37 -2.87
N ALA A 116 22.46 26.66 -1.58
CA ALA A 116 21.94 27.92 -1.05
C ALA A 116 22.82 29.13 -1.41
N ASP A 117 24.10 28.93 -1.71
CA ASP A 117 25.01 30.00 -2.11
C ASP A 117 24.74 30.48 -3.54
N GLN A 118 24.27 29.57 -4.40
CA GLN A 118 23.85 29.89 -5.76
C GLN A 118 22.61 30.81 -5.80
N TYR A 119 21.76 30.75 -4.77
CA TYR A 119 20.49 31.48 -4.72
C TYR A 119 20.39 32.34 -3.45
N PRO A 120 20.95 33.57 -3.45
CA PRO A 120 20.89 34.48 -2.30
C PRO A 120 19.47 34.76 -1.78
N PHE A 121 18.46 34.66 -2.65
CA PHE A 121 17.05 34.77 -2.29
C PHE A 121 16.67 33.84 -1.13
N LEU A 122 17.17 32.59 -1.11
CA LEU A 122 16.87 31.62 -0.05
C LEU A 122 17.33 32.07 1.33
N LYS A 123 18.35 32.93 1.40
CA LYS A 123 18.88 33.48 2.67
C LYS A 123 18.06 34.66 3.17
N THR A 124 17.28 35.32 2.31
CA THR A 124 16.43 36.45 2.70
C THR A 124 15.27 35.99 3.60
N PRO A 125 14.72 36.86 4.47
CA PRO A 125 13.54 36.52 5.28
C PRO A 125 12.35 36.03 4.44
N ASN A 126 12.10 36.70 3.31
CA ASN A 126 11.03 36.33 2.37
C ASN A 126 11.27 34.95 1.75
N GLY A 127 12.52 34.65 1.37
CA GLY A 127 12.87 33.32 0.85
C GLY A 127 12.70 32.23 1.90
N GLN A 128 13.13 32.47 3.14
CA GLN A 128 12.92 31.53 4.24
C GLN A 128 11.44 31.29 4.53
N GLU A 129 10.61 32.33 4.49
CA GLU A 129 9.17 32.22 4.65
C GLU A 129 8.52 31.44 3.51
N ALA A 130 8.90 31.71 2.26
CA ALA A 130 8.43 30.98 1.09
C ALA A 130 8.76 29.48 1.18
N VAL A 131 9.98 29.14 1.58
CA VAL A 131 10.39 27.74 1.79
C VAL A 131 9.56 27.10 2.91
N ARG A 132 9.39 27.77 4.07
CA ARG A 132 8.56 27.23 5.17
C ARG A 132 7.12 27.00 4.75
N ALA A 133 6.55 27.93 3.98
CA ALA A 133 5.21 27.79 3.41
C ALA A 133 5.13 26.57 2.50
N LYS A 134 6.11 26.37 1.62
CA LYS A 134 6.17 25.20 0.73
C LYS A 134 6.40 23.87 1.45
N VAL A 135 7.26 23.83 2.46
CA VAL A 135 7.39 22.63 3.31
C VAL A 135 6.06 22.24 3.93
N LYS A 136 5.32 23.23 4.47
CA LYS A 136 4.00 22.98 5.06
C LYS A 136 3.01 22.45 4.02
N GLU A 137 2.96 23.05 2.84
CA GLU A 137 2.09 22.64 1.75
C GLU A 137 2.37 21.20 1.30
N ILE A 138 3.64 20.86 1.04
CA ILE A 138 4.07 19.51 0.64
C ILE A 138 3.68 18.49 1.71
N LEU A 139 3.99 18.74 2.99
CA LEU A 139 3.64 17.81 4.07
C LEU A 139 2.13 17.60 4.20
N ILE A 140 1.33 18.66 4.03
CA ILE A 140 -0.14 18.56 4.04
C ILE A 140 -0.61 17.72 2.86
N GLU A 141 -0.09 17.97 1.66
CA GLU A 141 -0.46 17.23 0.46
C GLU A 141 -0.11 15.74 0.58
N MET A 142 1.08 15.42 1.09
CA MET A 142 1.53 14.06 1.33
C MET A 142 0.61 13.32 2.30
N GLU A 143 0.21 13.95 3.41
CA GLU A 143 -0.71 13.37 4.38
C GLU A 143 -2.12 13.18 3.79
N LEU A 144 -2.63 14.16 3.03
CA LEU A 144 -3.90 14.02 2.33
C LEU A 144 -3.86 12.89 1.30
N ARG A 145 -2.74 12.74 0.58
CA ARG A 145 -2.52 11.65 -0.37
C ARG A 145 -2.52 10.30 0.34
N ARG A 146 -1.79 10.18 1.45
CA ARG A 146 -1.77 8.96 2.29
C ARG A 146 -3.18 8.59 2.76
N ARG A 147 -3.96 9.56 3.25
CA ARG A 147 -5.35 9.33 3.70
C ARG A 147 -6.25 8.84 2.57
N ARG A 148 -6.13 9.44 1.37
CA ARG A 148 -6.90 9.00 0.19
C ARG A 148 -6.51 7.59 -0.24
N GLN A 149 -5.22 7.27 -0.24
CA GLN A 149 -4.72 5.92 -0.56
C GLN A 149 -5.23 4.89 0.43
N LEU A 150 -5.10 5.15 1.73
CA LEU A 150 -5.59 4.25 2.77
C LEU A 150 -7.10 4.02 2.65
N LYS A 151 -7.88 5.08 2.42
CA LYS A 151 -9.33 4.96 2.21
C LYS A 151 -9.65 4.09 1.00
N LYS A 152 -8.95 4.30 -0.12
CA LYS A 152 -9.13 3.53 -1.35
C LYS A 152 -8.77 2.06 -1.15
N GLU A 153 -7.71 1.77 -0.40
CA GLU A 153 -7.28 0.40 -0.08
C GLU A 153 -8.33 -0.33 0.77
N MET A 154 -8.87 0.31 1.81
CA MET A 154 -9.94 -0.26 2.63
C MET A 154 -11.21 -0.55 1.81
N GLU A 155 -11.56 0.35 0.89
CA GLU A 155 -12.70 0.13 -0.02
C GLU A 155 -12.45 -1.02 -0.99
N ALA A 156 -11.22 -1.16 -1.51
CA ALA A 156 -10.83 -2.26 -2.39
C ALA A 156 -10.83 -3.60 -1.66
N GLU A 157 -10.27 -3.67 -0.46
CA GLU A 157 -10.29 -4.85 0.41
C GLU A 157 -11.74 -5.26 0.74
N GLY A 158 -12.59 -4.29 1.08
CA GLY A 158 -14.02 -4.55 1.32
C GLY A 158 -14.78 -5.01 0.08
N ALA A 159 -14.43 -4.50 -1.11
CA ALA A 159 -15.01 -4.98 -2.37
C ALA A 159 -14.54 -6.40 -2.71
N GLU A 160 -13.26 -6.71 -2.47
CA GLU A 160 -12.68 -8.03 -2.67
C GLU A 160 -13.29 -9.06 -1.70
N ALA A 161 -13.46 -8.69 -0.42
CA ALA A 161 -14.12 -9.54 0.57
C ALA A 161 -15.56 -9.89 0.18
N ARG A 162 -16.37 -8.91 -0.28
CA ARG A 162 -17.73 -9.17 -0.76
C ARG A 162 -17.76 -10.09 -1.98
N LYS A 163 -16.82 -9.89 -2.92
CA LYS A 163 -16.70 -10.76 -4.09
C LYS A 163 -16.27 -12.17 -3.71
N ALA A 164 -15.37 -12.31 -2.75
CA ALA A 164 -14.93 -13.60 -2.23
C ALA A 164 -16.06 -14.35 -1.50
N GLU A 165 -16.88 -13.62 -0.72
CA GLU A 165 -18.06 -14.17 -0.05
C GLU A 165 -19.11 -14.63 -1.06
N GLU A 166 -19.44 -13.81 -2.07
CA GLU A 166 -20.36 -14.18 -3.15
C GLU A 166 -19.86 -15.41 -3.93
N GLN A 167 -18.56 -15.48 -4.21
CA GLN A 167 -17.95 -16.66 -4.84
C GLN A 167 -18.01 -17.90 -3.95
N ALA A 168 -17.82 -17.75 -2.63
CA ALA A 168 -17.94 -18.84 -1.69
C ALA A 168 -19.40 -19.33 -1.57
N GLU A 169 -20.36 -18.40 -1.56
CA GLU A 169 -21.79 -18.71 -1.48
C GLU A 169 -22.30 -19.37 -2.77
N THR A 170 -21.91 -18.88 -3.94
CA THR A 170 -22.22 -19.53 -5.23
C THR A 170 -21.62 -20.93 -5.30
N ARG A 171 -20.38 -21.13 -4.86
CA ARG A 171 -19.77 -22.47 -4.74
C ARG A 171 -20.50 -23.35 -3.73
N LYS A 172 -20.96 -22.80 -2.61
CA LYS A 172 -21.75 -23.53 -1.61
C LYS A 172 -23.10 -23.96 -2.20
N ARG A 173 -23.79 -23.06 -2.88
CA ARG A 173 -25.05 -23.32 -3.57
C ARG A 173 -24.89 -24.39 -4.65
N GLN A 174 -23.86 -24.30 -5.48
CA GLN A 174 -23.58 -25.34 -6.49
C GLN A 174 -23.31 -26.70 -5.85
N ARG A 175 -22.56 -26.75 -4.74
CA ARG A 175 -22.33 -28.00 -3.99
C ARG A 175 -23.63 -28.56 -3.41
N GLU A 176 -24.49 -27.71 -2.87
CA GLU A 176 -25.80 -28.11 -2.34
C GLU A 176 -26.74 -28.59 -3.46
N GLU A 177 -26.82 -27.88 -4.58
CA GLU A 177 -27.60 -28.28 -5.76
C GLU A 177 -27.10 -29.62 -6.33
N GLN A 178 -25.78 -29.82 -6.44
CA GLN A 178 -25.20 -31.09 -6.85
C GLN A 178 -25.54 -32.22 -5.87
N LYS A 179 -25.45 -31.96 -4.56
CA LYS A 179 -25.83 -32.93 -3.53
C LYS A 179 -27.31 -33.30 -3.61
N GLN A 180 -28.19 -32.33 -3.83
CA GLN A 180 -29.63 -32.56 -4.01
C GLN A 180 -29.92 -33.32 -5.31
N TRP A 181 -29.22 -32.99 -6.39
CA TRP A 181 -29.29 -33.70 -7.66
C TRP A 181 -28.91 -35.17 -7.47
N GLU A 182 -27.83 -35.46 -6.76
CA GLU A 182 -27.40 -36.83 -6.45
C GLU A 182 -28.38 -37.55 -5.52
N ALA A 183 -28.89 -36.90 -4.47
CA ALA A 183 -29.87 -37.49 -3.57
C ALA A 183 -31.17 -37.91 -4.28
N THR A 184 -31.62 -37.11 -5.24
CA THR A 184 -32.82 -37.41 -6.05
C THR A 184 -32.53 -38.29 -7.28
N ARG A 185 -31.28 -38.75 -7.47
CA ARG A 185 -30.86 -39.58 -8.60
C ARG A 185 -31.69 -40.85 -8.73
N ASP A 186 -31.81 -41.62 -7.66
CA ASP A 186 -32.50 -42.92 -7.72
C ASP A 186 -34.00 -42.76 -8.02
N GLN A 187 -34.62 -41.72 -7.48
CA GLN A 187 -36.01 -41.38 -7.82
C GLN A 187 -36.16 -41.01 -9.30
N ARG A 188 -35.26 -40.18 -9.85
CA ARG A 188 -35.26 -39.84 -11.29
C ARG A 188 -35.01 -41.06 -12.17
N VAL A 189 -34.05 -41.91 -11.81
CA VAL A 189 -33.72 -43.16 -12.54
C VAL A 189 -34.90 -44.13 -12.51
N ASN A 190 -35.55 -44.30 -11.35
CA ASN A 190 -36.75 -45.14 -11.23
C ASN A 190 -37.91 -44.58 -12.05
N SER A 191 -38.16 -43.27 -12.01
CA SER A 191 -39.17 -42.62 -12.86
C SER A 191 -38.89 -42.79 -14.35
N TRP A 192 -37.62 -42.72 -14.77
CA TRP A 192 -37.22 -42.97 -16.16
C TRP A 192 -37.42 -44.43 -16.57
N ARG A 193 -37.03 -45.38 -15.71
CA ARG A 193 -37.27 -46.82 -15.92
C ARG A 193 -38.76 -47.12 -16.07
N ASP A 194 -39.61 -46.49 -15.26
CA ASP A 194 -41.06 -46.66 -15.32
C ASP A 194 -41.67 -46.01 -16.56
N PHE A 195 -41.16 -44.86 -17.00
CA PHE A 195 -41.55 -44.24 -18.27
C PHE A 195 -41.22 -45.15 -19.46
N GLN A 196 -40.02 -45.74 -19.50
CA GLN A 196 -39.63 -46.67 -20.56
C GLN A 196 -40.49 -47.94 -20.55
N LYS A 197 -40.82 -48.47 -19.36
CA LYS A 197 -41.76 -49.60 -19.21
C LYS A 197 -43.19 -49.26 -19.65
N LYS A 198 -43.65 -48.01 -19.44
CA LYS A 198 -44.97 -47.54 -19.88
C LYS A 198 -45.02 -47.15 -21.36
N GLY A 199 -43.90 -46.70 -21.95
CA GLY A 199 -43.77 -46.31 -23.37
C GLY A 199 -44.00 -47.46 -24.36
N GLY A 200 -44.01 -48.71 -23.91
CA GLY A 200 -44.39 -49.89 -24.70
C GLY A 200 -45.89 -50.25 -24.68
N ARG A 201 -46.72 -49.60 -23.85
CA ARG A 201 -48.17 -49.86 -23.81
C ARG A 201 -48.90 -48.83 -24.67
N LYS A 202 -49.38 -49.25 -25.84
CA LYS A 202 -50.34 -48.50 -26.68
C LYS A 202 -51.45 -47.94 -25.79
N VAL A 203 -51.58 -46.62 -25.73
CA VAL A 203 -52.71 -45.94 -25.06
C VAL A 203 -53.99 -46.45 -25.73
N LYS A 204 -54.78 -47.27 -25.02
CA LYS A 204 -56.11 -47.68 -25.50
C LYS A 204 -56.97 -46.42 -25.56
N LYS A 205 -57.36 -46.04 -26.78
CA LYS A 205 -58.30 -44.95 -27.08
C LYS A 205 -59.56 -45.16 -26.23
N VAL A 206 -59.78 -44.28 -25.25
CA VAL A 206 -61.03 -44.28 -24.48
C VAL A 206 -62.14 -43.96 -25.47
N LYS A 207 -63.01 -44.94 -25.77
CA LYS A 207 -64.22 -44.68 -26.54
C LYS A 207 -65.10 -43.78 -25.69
N LYS A 208 -65.33 -42.55 -26.17
CA LYS A 208 -66.36 -41.63 -25.67
C LYS A 208 -67.71 -42.33 -25.87
N SER A 209 -68.26 -42.93 -24.82
CA SER A 209 -69.64 -43.41 -24.82
C SER A 209 -70.54 -42.17 -24.71
N GLY A 210 -71.08 -41.75 -25.85
CA GLY A 210 -72.31 -40.95 -25.83
C GLY A 210 -73.47 -41.89 -25.51
N LEU A 211 -74.14 -41.63 -24.40
CA LEU A 211 -75.59 -41.48 -24.27
C LEU A 211 -75.86 -40.87 -22.88
#